data_AF-A0A7S1W2A4-F1
#
_entry.id   AF-A0A7S1W2A4-F1
#
_cell.length_a   1.000
_cell.length_b   1.000
_cell.length_c   1.000
_cell.angle_alpha   90.00
_cell.angle_beta   90.00
_cell.angle_gamma   90.00
#
_symmetry.space_group_name_H-M   'P 1'
#
loop_
_entity.id
_entity.type
_entity.pdbx_description
1 polymer ?
#
loop_
_entity_poly.entity_id
_entity_poly.type
_entity_poly.pdbx_seq_one_letter_code
_entity_poly.pdbx_strand_id
1 'polypeptide(L)'
;ALRHMPPAAAGASLEAGFATNHPACLYCRGSARPAVQMFGDTAWRDVPAQAARWDAWVNTVRELVAEEVVKSIVILEIGAGGRVTTVRKTSEQHLRTFRNAGADVHLVRVNPDLPLGDGELLAPGGELAHRVTSVMARGLESLL
;
A
#
# COMPACT_ATOMS: atom_id res chain seq x y z
N ALA A 1 25.65 8.66 -2.19
CA ALA A 1 24.74 9.54 -2.96
C ALA A 1 23.29 9.18 -2.64
N LEU A 2 22.40 10.17 -2.46
CA LEU A 2 20.97 9.92 -2.26
C LEU A 2 20.37 9.38 -3.56
N ARG A 3 19.84 8.14 -3.53
CA ARG A 3 19.47 7.33 -4.71
C ARG A 3 18.52 8.01 -5.72
N HIS A 4 17.75 9.00 -5.28
CA HIS A 4 16.70 9.65 -6.07
C HIS A 4 16.97 11.14 -6.35
N MET A 5 18.08 11.68 -5.85
CA MET A 5 18.47 13.05 -6.16
C MET A 5 19.17 13.06 -7.52
N PRO A 6 18.87 14.03 -8.42
CA PRO A 6 19.70 14.22 -9.60
C PRO A 6 21.16 14.41 -9.18
N PRO A 7 22.13 14.02 -10.03
CA PRO A 7 23.53 14.26 -9.73
C PRO A 7 23.72 15.74 -9.40
N ALA A 8 24.53 16.01 -8.37
CA ALA A 8 24.83 17.38 -7.98
C ALA A 8 25.40 18.13 -9.19
N ALA A 9 25.11 19.44 -9.28
CA ALA A 9 25.82 20.29 -10.24
C ALA A 9 27.33 20.11 -10.03
N ALA A 10 28.11 20.08 -11.11
CA ALA A 10 29.56 19.85 -11.03
C ALA A 10 30.19 20.81 -10.00
N GLY A 11 30.79 20.26 -8.93
CA GLY A 11 31.40 21.02 -7.84
C GLY A 11 30.53 21.31 -6.62
N ALA A 12 29.24 20.97 -6.62
CA ALA A 12 28.38 21.10 -5.43
C ALA A 12 28.53 19.90 -4.49
N SER A 13 28.96 20.16 -3.25
CA SER A 13 29.07 19.14 -2.21
C SER A 13 27.70 18.84 -1.58
N LEU A 14 27.48 17.62 -1.09
CA LEU A 14 26.23 17.22 -0.42
C LEU A 14 25.98 18.08 0.83
N GLU A 15 27.04 18.42 1.56
CA GLU A 15 27.03 19.22 2.77
C GLU A 15 26.43 20.61 2.52
N ALA A 16 26.66 21.19 1.34
CA ALA A 16 26.09 22.49 0.98
C ALA A 16 24.55 22.47 0.95
N GLY A 17 23.93 21.31 0.69
CA GLY A 17 22.48 21.14 0.70
C GLY A 17 21.89 21.07 2.10
N PHE A 18 22.73 20.82 3.12
CA PHE A 18 22.34 20.68 4.52
C PHE A 18 22.99 21.74 5.43
N ALA A 19 23.57 22.79 4.86
CA ALA A 19 24.29 23.83 5.60
C ALA A 19 23.39 24.66 6.53
N THR A 20 22.06 24.60 6.36
CA THR A 20 21.08 25.27 7.23
C THR A 20 20.09 24.26 7.80
N ASN A 21 19.29 24.69 8.77
CA ASN A 21 18.23 23.87 9.37
C ASN A 21 17.10 23.49 8.37
N HIS A 22 17.06 24.15 7.20
CA HIS A 22 16.15 23.82 6.10
C HIS A 22 16.96 23.34 4.89
N PRO A 23 17.06 22.02 4.65
CA PRO A 23 17.82 21.50 3.53
C PRO A 23 17.31 22.04 2.19
N ALA A 24 18.22 22.28 1.25
CA ALA A 24 17.93 22.86 -0.06
C ALA A 24 18.43 21.97 -1.21
N CYS A 25 17.73 22.01 -2.33
CA CYS A 25 18.12 21.31 -3.54
C CYS A 25 19.41 21.91 -4.12
N LEU A 26 20.42 21.07 -4.36
CA LEU A 26 21.69 21.50 -4.96
C LEU A 26 21.56 22.00 -6.40
N TYR A 27 20.45 21.67 -7.08
CA TYR A 27 20.20 22.07 -8.46
C TYR A 27 19.37 23.35 -8.55
N CYS A 28 18.15 23.36 -7.97
CA CYS A 28 17.23 24.50 -8.08
C CYS A 28 17.22 25.44 -6.87
N ARG A 29 17.96 25.13 -5.81
CA ARG A 29 18.00 25.87 -4.53
C ARG A 29 16.65 25.98 -3.78
N GLY A 30 15.58 25.39 -4.29
CA GLY A 30 14.31 25.26 -3.57
C GLY A 30 14.44 24.39 -2.32
N SER A 31 13.49 24.54 -1.39
CA SER A 31 13.43 23.72 -0.17
C SER A 31 13.37 22.24 -0.53
N ALA A 32 14.29 21.45 0.01
CA ALA A 32 14.17 20.01 -0.01
C ALA A 32 13.12 19.57 1.01
N ARG A 33 12.57 18.37 0.80
CA ARG A 33 11.59 17.74 1.68
C ARG A 33 11.82 16.23 1.70
N PRO A 34 11.33 15.52 2.73
CA PRO A 34 11.27 14.07 2.71
C PRO A 34 10.53 13.56 1.46
N ALA A 35 10.89 12.37 0.99
CA ALA A 35 10.22 11.68 -0.11
C ALA A 35 8.89 11.06 0.35
N VAL A 36 7.98 11.93 0.81
CA VAL A 36 6.63 11.59 1.25
C VAL A 36 5.65 12.27 0.31
N GLN A 37 4.68 11.52 -0.21
CA GLN A 37 3.64 12.06 -1.09
C GLN A 37 2.73 12.97 -0.26
N MET A 38 2.72 14.25 -0.59
CA MET A 38 1.87 15.25 0.06
C MET A 38 0.56 15.42 -0.71
N PHE A 39 -0.47 15.96 -0.06
CA PHE A 39 -1.71 16.33 -0.75
C PHE A 39 -1.45 17.42 -1.79
N GLY A 40 -1.95 17.22 -3.01
CA GLY A 40 -1.73 18.16 -4.13
C GLY A 40 -0.32 18.12 -4.72
N ASP A 41 0.50 17.12 -4.38
CA ASP A 41 1.86 16.99 -4.91
C ASP A 41 1.86 16.57 -6.39
N THR A 42 2.01 17.54 -7.28
CA THR A 42 2.12 17.32 -8.74
C THR A 42 3.53 16.91 -9.17
N ALA A 43 4.50 16.94 -8.25
CA ALA A 43 5.90 16.62 -8.50
C ALA A 43 6.33 15.30 -7.84
N TRP A 44 5.37 14.47 -7.41
CA TRP A 44 5.64 13.13 -6.89
C TRP A 44 6.37 12.30 -7.94
N ARG A 45 7.48 11.67 -7.54
CA ARG A 45 8.25 10.77 -8.39
C ARG A 45 8.01 9.34 -7.95
N ASP A 46 7.17 8.66 -8.70
CA ASP A 46 6.91 7.24 -8.48
C ASP A 46 8.12 6.37 -8.86
N VAL A 47 8.05 5.09 -8.50
CA VAL A 47 8.99 4.05 -8.92
C VAL A 47 8.25 3.08 -9.84
N PRO A 48 8.23 3.32 -11.17
CA PRO A 48 7.44 2.51 -12.11
C PRO A 48 7.74 1.00 -12.03
N ALA A 49 8.99 0.65 -11.72
CA ALA A 49 9.38 -0.75 -11.55
C ALA A 49 8.70 -1.43 -10.34
N GLN A 50 8.31 -0.69 -9.29
CA GLN A 50 7.53 -1.25 -8.19
C GLN A 50 6.11 -1.57 -8.63
N ALA A 51 5.44 -0.62 -9.31
CA ALA A 51 4.11 -0.83 -9.87
C ALA A 51 4.10 -2.02 -10.85
N ALA A 52 5.06 -2.07 -11.77
CA ALA A 52 5.15 -3.17 -12.74
C ALA A 52 5.34 -4.55 -12.07
N ARG A 53 6.14 -4.64 -10.99
CA ARG A 53 6.30 -5.90 -10.25
C ARG A 53 5.03 -6.29 -9.50
N TRP A 54 4.33 -5.30 -8.93
CA TRP A 54 3.04 -5.54 -8.27
C TRP A 54 2.01 -6.09 -9.27
N ASP A 55 1.85 -5.42 -10.41
CA ASP A 55 0.90 -5.84 -11.45
C ASP A 55 1.24 -7.22 -12.01
N ALA A 56 2.52 -7.48 -12.27
CA ALA A 56 2.99 -8.80 -12.71
C ALA A 56 2.63 -9.88 -11.68
N TRP A 57 2.90 -9.65 -10.40
CA TRP A 57 2.57 -10.60 -9.34
C TRP A 57 1.05 -10.85 -9.24
N VAL A 58 0.23 -9.79 -9.27
CA VAL A 58 -1.23 -9.93 -9.23
C VAL A 58 -1.74 -10.75 -10.42
N ASN A 59 -1.22 -10.51 -11.62
CA ASN A 59 -1.63 -11.25 -12.82
C ASN A 59 -1.20 -12.72 -12.74
N THR A 60 0.02 -13.00 -12.31
CA THR A 60 0.47 -14.39 -12.10
C THR A 60 -0.41 -15.12 -11.09
N VAL A 61 -0.79 -14.50 -9.97
CA VAL A 61 -1.71 -15.13 -9.00
C VAL A 61 -3.07 -15.43 -9.65
N ARG A 62 -3.60 -14.52 -10.48
CA ARG A 62 -4.88 -14.74 -11.19
C ARG A 62 -4.79 -15.90 -12.20
N GLU A 63 -3.69 -15.99 -12.93
CA GLU A 63 -3.44 -17.09 -13.88
C GLU A 63 -3.38 -18.43 -13.14
N LEU A 64 -2.63 -18.50 -12.03
CA LEU A 64 -2.56 -19.70 -11.19
C LEU A 64 -3.91 -20.11 -10.59
N VAL A 65 -4.80 -19.16 -10.33
CA VAL A 65 -6.18 -19.45 -9.90
C VAL A 65 -6.98 -20.04 -11.07
N ALA A 66 -6.89 -19.45 -12.26
CA ALA A 66 -7.60 -19.91 -13.45
C ALA A 66 -7.14 -21.32 -13.91
N GLU A 67 -5.86 -21.63 -13.69
CA GLU A 67 -5.28 -22.96 -13.91
C GLU A 67 -5.58 -23.96 -12.78
N GLU A 68 -6.39 -23.57 -11.80
CA GLU A 68 -6.74 -24.33 -10.58
C GLU A 68 -5.54 -24.77 -9.71
N VAL A 69 -4.36 -24.16 -9.91
CA VAL A 69 -3.15 -24.42 -9.11
C VAL A 69 -3.30 -23.80 -7.72
N VAL A 70 -3.91 -22.62 -7.63
CA VAL A 70 -4.20 -21.91 -6.38
C VAL A 70 -5.72 -21.84 -6.18
N LYS A 71 -6.21 -22.43 -5.09
CA LYS A 71 -7.66 -22.48 -4.79
C LYS A 71 -8.07 -21.54 -3.66
N SER A 72 -7.15 -21.21 -2.77
CA SER A 72 -7.43 -20.39 -1.58
C SER A 72 -6.43 -19.25 -1.45
N ILE A 73 -6.94 -18.05 -1.19
CA ILE A 73 -6.13 -16.84 -1.04
C ILE A 73 -6.52 -16.12 0.25
N VAL A 74 -5.50 -15.72 1.01
CA VAL A 74 -5.69 -14.84 2.17
C VAL A 74 -5.05 -13.50 1.87
N ILE A 75 -5.81 -12.43 2.03
CA ILE A 75 -5.33 -11.05 2.00
C ILE A 75 -5.19 -10.60 3.44
N LEU A 76 -3.97 -10.25 3.85
CA LEU A 76 -3.68 -9.77 5.20
C LEU A 76 -3.50 -8.25 5.18
N GLU A 77 -4.39 -7.54 5.87
CA GLU A 77 -4.32 -6.09 6.04
C GLU A 77 -4.01 -5.77 7.51
N ILE A 78 -2.96 -4.98 7.75
CA ILE A 78 -2.49 -4.66 9.10
C ILE A 78 -2.42 -3.16 9.28
N GLY A 79 -3.11 -2.63 10.29
CA GLY A 79 -2.98 -1.23 10.72
C GLY A 79 -3.45 -0.18 9.70
N ALA A 80 -4.20 -0.57 8.67
CA ALA A 80 -4.72 0.36 7.67
C ALA A 80 -5.86 1.21 8.27
N GLY A 81 -5.59 2.49 8.47
CA GLY A 81 -6.55 3.43 9.07
C GLY A 81 -7.54 4.06 8.08
N GLY A 82 -8.45 4.88 8.61
CA GLY A 82 -9.51 5.54 7.83
C GLY A 82 -9.13 6.89 7.21
N ARG A 83 -7.97 7.47 7.54
CA ARG A 83 -7.57 8.81 7.05
C ARG A 83 -7.12 8.80 5.59
N VAL A 84 -6.42 7.75 5.17
CA VAL A 84 -6.03 7.49 3.77
C VAL A 84 -6.44 6.06 3.47
N THR A 85 -7.63 5.91 2.87
CA THR A 85 -8.29 4.60 2.69
C THR A 85 -7.77 3.79 1.52
N THR A 86 -6.74 4.27 0.81
CA THR A 86 -6.22 3.61 -0.40
C THR A 86 -5.82 2.16 -0.13
N VAL A 87 -5.13 1.88 0.97
CA VAL A 87 -4.76 0.49 1.35
C VAL A 87 -6.01 -0.37 1.53
N ARG A 88 -7.02 0.14 2.24
CA ARG A 88 -8.29 -0.57 2.50
C ARG A 88 -9.03 -0.87 1.21
N LYS A 89 -9.10 0.12 0.30
CA LYS A 89 -9.69 -0.03 -1.03
C LYS A 89 -8.94 -1.07 -1.89
N THR A 90 -7.61 -1.06 -1.84
CA THR A 90 -6.76 -2.03 -2.55
C THR A 90 -7.02 -3.45 -2.06
N SER A 91 -7.05 -3.69 -0.75
CA SER A 91 -7.37 -5.01 -0.17
C SER A 91 -8.72 -5.54 -0.66
N GLU A 92 -9.78 -4.72 -0.56
CA GLU A 92 -11.12 -5.13 -0.98
C GLU A 92 -11.23 -5.33 -2.49
N GLN A 93 -10.53 -4.51 -3.28
CA GLN A 93 -10.47 -4.67 -4.72
C GLN A 93 -9.82 -6.00 -5.10
N HIS A 94 -8.68 -6.35 -4.49
CA HIS A 94 -8.02 -7.62 -4.77
C HIS A 94 -8.85 -8.83 -4.32
N LEU A 95 -9.59 -8.73 -3.21
CA LEU A 95 -10.53 -9.77 -2.82
C LEU A 95 -11.53 -10.05 -3.94
N ARG A 96 -12.15 -9.00 -4.49
CA ARG A 96 -13.08 -9.12 -5.62
C ARG A 96 -12.39 -9.67 -6.87
N THR A 97 -11.20 -9.17 -7.20
CA THR A 97 -10.43 -9.61 -8.37
C THR A 97 -10.13 -11.11 -8.34
N PHE A 98 -9.62 -11.63 -7.23
CA PHE A 98 -9.25 -13.04 -7.11
C PHE A 98 -10.48 -13.95 -6.98
N ARG A 99 -11.53 -13.49 -6.27
CA ARG A 99 -12.79 -14.23 -6.20
C ARG A 99 -13.43 -14.37 -7.59
N ASN A 100 -13.44 -13.30 -8.38
CA ASN A 100 -13.97 -13.33 -9.74
C ASN A 100 -13.13 -14.23 -10.68
N ALA A 101 -11.87 -14.51 -10.34
CA ALA A 101 -11.04 -15.49 -11.04
C ALA A 101 -11.35 -16.94 -10.63
N GLY A 102 -12.14 -17.17 -9.57
CA GLY A 102 -12.55 -18.49 -9.11
C GLY A 102 -11.94 -18.94 -7.77
N ALA A 103 -11.11 -18.10 -7.13
CA ALA A 103 -10.49 -18.44 -5.85
C ALA A 103 -11.46 -18.30 -4.66
N ASP A 104 -11.22 -19.12 -3.65
CA ASP A 104 -11.76 -18.96 -2.31
C ASP A 104 -10.94 -17.92 -1.53
N VAL A 105 -11.46 -16.69 -1.39
CA VAL A 105 -10.68 -15.54 -0.88
C VAL A 105 -11.21 -15.02 0.44
N HIS A 106 -10.30 -14.81 1.40
CA HIS A 106 -10.59 -14.17 2.69
C HIS A 106 -9.73 -12.93 2.91
N LEU A 107 -10.33 -11.88 3.48
CA LEU A 107 -9.64 -10.69 3.97
C LEU A 107 -9.51 -10.79 5.48
N VAL A 108 -8.29 -10.94 5.98
CA VAL A 108 -7.97 -10.84 7.40
C VAL A 108 -7.53 -9.42 7.70
N ARG A 109 -8.30 -8.71 8.53
CA ARG A 109 -8.05 -7.32 8.90
C ARG A 109 -7.65 -7.24 10.36
N VAL A 110 -6.38 -6.87 10.59
CA VAL A 110 -5.80 -6.65 11.91
C VAL A 110 -5.83 -5.17 12.21
N ASN A 111 -6.92 -4.72 12.84
CA ASN A 111 -7.11 -3.34 13.22
C ASN A 111 -8.11 -3.25 14.38
N PRO A 112 -7.70 -2.83 15.59
CA PRO A 112 -8.60 -2.71 16.74
C PRO A 112 -9.65 -1.60 16.57
N ASP A 113 -9.32 -0.55 15.81
CA ASP A 113 -10.15 0.66 15.72
C ASP A 113 -11.09 0.62 14.49
N LEU A 114 -10.63 0.01 13.39
CA LEU A 114 -11.38 -0.10 12.13
C LEU A 114 -11.35 -1.53 11.56
N PRO A 115 -11.95 -2.52 12.24
CA PRO A 115 -11.81 -3.94 11.89
C PRO A 115 -12.73 -4.43 10.77
N LEU A 116 -13.85 -3.76 10.54
CA LEU A 116 -14.92 -4.23 9.65
C LEU A 116 -14.63 -3.86 8.19
N GLY A 117 -15.25 -4.55 7.23
CA GLY A 117 -15.23 -4.18 5.82
C GLY A 117 -15.89 -2.82 5.56
N ASP A 118 -15.44 -2.11 4.52
CA ASP A 118 -15.88 -0.76 4.19
C ASP A 118 -16.86 -0.72 3.02
N GLY A 119 -16.58 -1.44 1.93
CA GLY A 119 -17.43 -1.46 0.74
C GLY A 119 -18.75 -2.18 0.98
N GLU A 120 -19.84 -1.78 0.31
CA GLU A 120 -21.20 -2.30 0.52
C GLU A 120 -21.30 -3.84 0.59
N LEU A 121 -20.57 -4.54 -0.30
CA LEU A 121 -20.55 -6.00 -0.32
C LEU A 121 -19.83 -6.63 0.89
N LEU A 122 -18.82 -5.96 1.44
CA LEU A 122 -17.92 -6.46 2.49
C LEU A 122 -18.22 -5.87 3.87
N ALA A 123 -18.98 -4.78 3.92
CA ALA A 123 -19.48 -4.17 5.14
C ALA A 123 -20.44 -5.13 5.87
N PRO A 124 -20.66 -4.95 7.18
CA PRO A 124 -21.59 -5.78 7.94
C PRO A 124 -22.98 -5.86 7.28
N GLY A 125 -23.49 -7.07 7.09
CA GLY A 125 -24.76 -7.32 6.40
C GLY A 125 -24.65 -7.41 4.87
N GLY A 126 -23.49 -7.07 4.29
CA GLY A 126 -23.20 -7.30 2.88
C GLY A 126 -23.05 -8.78 2.53
N GLU A 127 -23.27 -9.11 1.26
CA GLU A 127 -23.21 -10.49 0.73
C GLU A 127 -21.90 -11.22 1.08
N LEU A 128 -20.79 -10.47 1.10
CA LEU A 128 -19.44 -10.98 1.31
C LEU A 128 -18.88 -10.64 2.69
N ALA A 129 -19.71 -10.14 3.62
CA ALA A 129 -19.27 -9.80 4.97
C ALA A 129 -18.57 -10.98 5.67
N HIS A 130 -19.07 -12.20 5.43
CA HIS A 130 -18.51 -13.45 5.96
C HIS A 130 -17.08 -13.77 5.47
N ARG A 131 -16.61 -13.09 4.42
CA ARG A 131 -15.24 -13.23 3.89
C ARG A 131 -14.24 -12.32 4.61
N VAL A 132 -14.70 -11.43 5.49
CA VAL A 132 -13.85 -10.54 6.28
C VAL A 132 -13.69 -11.12 7.67
N THR A 133 -12.46 -11.51 8.02
CA THR A 133 -12.08 -11.91 9.38
C THR A 133 -11.46 -10.72 10.09
N SER A 134 -12.10 -10.28 11.18
CA SER A 134 -11.67 -9.12 11.96
C SER A 134 -10.83 -9.56 13.17
N VAL A 135 -9.61 -9.04 13.30
CA VAL A 135 -8.79 -9.16 14.51
C VAL A 135 -8.81 -7.82 15.23
N MET A 136 -9.64 -7.75 16.28
CA MET A 136 -9.99 -6.52 17.01
C MET A 136 -9.14 -6.31 18.28
N ALA A 137 -7.87 -6.75 18.24
CA ALA A 137 -7.02 -6.87 19.41
C ALA A 137 -5.64 -6.20 19.18
N ARG A 138 -4.98 -5.83 20.27
CA ARG A 138 -3.66 -5.19 20.35
C ARG A 138 -2.67 -6.11 21.08
N GLY A 139 -1.47 -6.25 20.54
CA GLY A 139 -0.41 -7.00 21.23
C GLY A 139 -0.77 -8.48 21.44
N LEU A 140 -0.38 -9.02 22.59
CA LEU A 140 -0.47 -10.45 22.91
C LEU A 140 -1.91 -10.95 23.11
N GLU A 141 -2.86 -10.05 23.39
CA GLU A 141 -4.27 -10.40 23.62
C GLU A 141 -4.93 -10.99 22.36
N SER A 142 -4.30 -10.82 21.19
CA SER A 142 -4.75 -11.41 19.93
C SER A 142 -4.40 -12.90 19.76
N LEU A 143 -3.59 -13.47 20.66
CA LEU A 143 -3.14 -14.87 20.64
C LEU A 143 -3.87 -15.78 21.62
N LEU A 144 -4.77 -15.23 22.44
CA LEU A 144 -5.57 -15.94 23.46
C LEU A 144 -6.99 -16.17 22.96
#